data_AF-A0A0K8U5E6-F1
#
_entry.id   AF-A0A0K8U5E6-F1
#
_cell.length_a   1.000
_cell.length_b   1.000
_cell.length_c   1.000
_cell.angle_alpha   90.00
_cell.angle_beta   90.00
_cell.angle_gamma   90.00
#
_symmetry.space_group_name_H-M   'P 1'
#
loop_
_entity.id
_entity.type
_entity.pdbx_description
1 polymer ?
#
loop_
_entity_poly.entity_id
_entity_poly.type
_entity_poly.pdbx_seq_one_letter_code
_entity_poly.pdbx_strand_id
1 'polypeptide(L)'
;MGDAQGSLKNLLALCVLASVLALSSQVSTPCSLSEYPAGLVCVCNATYCDYLENPSLDNENEFVIISSSKAGLRFGTTSGAINASDFTQVVDYNESRENATKGKTVFEKAAPRTVTIQVDRETHFQNITGFGGAFTGAVSYILDNLSQDIQDHIYKSFYSPHGIGFNLMRTSIGGSDYDLAPWAYNELPENDTTLSNFTQLDPRDEKRIEQIKRLKLVTNVKNLRIKAAAWSPPRWMKTNNKWTGMSRLKEEYYQTWADYHVRWIELWEKAGLPIWAISTGNEPSNGVYFMMFVKFMSLGWTPRKQAVWLSDNLGPTIRSKYQDLVIFGNDDQRYTFPFWFKMMNAIRSDSVDYLTGLSVHWYFDDIFEPAFIDVARKEMPDKIMLVSESCIGDKPWQSAVPILGSWKRGEKFARNFLQNLQHDFNGWIDWNIVLDEQGGPNYVNNFVDAPSVANMTNLNEFYKQPMFYTMGHFSKFIPEGSTRIAAERTNVNVDTVAFLRPDGSVTVVIFNSGYASVNVEVRDKKQGSIKINIPQKSIHTILYN
;
A
#
# COMPACT_ATOMS: atom_id res chain seq x y z
N MET A 1 21.50 58.46 -47.53
CA MET A 1 20.11 58.77 -47.96
C MET A 1 19.79 57.83 -49.11
N GLY A 2 18.66 57.12 -49.02
CA GLY A 2 17.93 56.61 -50.19
C GLY A 2 18.22 55.16 -50.59
N ASP A 3 17.22 54.31 -50.34
CA ASP A 3 17.00 52.96 -50.86
C ASP A 3 17.02 52.87 -52.40
N ALA A 4 17.34 51.67 -52.92
CA ALA A 4 16.37 50.77 -53.57
C ALA A 4 16.98 49.87 -54.67
N GLN A 5 16.82 48.55 -54.44
CA GLN A 5 16.48 47.47 -55.38
C GLN A 5 17.31 47.22 -56.66
N GLY A 6 17.79 45.97 -56.79
CA GLY A 6 17.99 45.36 -58.10
C GLY A 6 18.80 44.07 -58.16
N SER A 7 18.13 42.93 -57.94
CA SER A 7 18.45 41.60 -58.50
C SER A 7 19.73 40.87 -58.02
N LEU A 8 19.54 39.88 -57.16
CA LEU A 8 20.35 38.66 -57.22
C LEU A 8 19.47 37.41 -57.15
N LYS A 9 19.69 36.56 -58.16
CA LYS A 9 19.05 35.27 -58.42
C LYS A 9 19.47 34.21 -57.38
N ASN A 10 18.55 33.27 -57.19
CA ASN A 10 18.74 31.88 -56.73
C ASN A 10 19.23 31.67 -55.30
N LEU A 11 18.36 31.12 -54.44
CA LEU A 11 18.65 29.90 -53.68
C LEU A 11 17.35 29.32 -53.06
N LEU A 12 17.13 28.03 -53.32
CA LEU A 12 16.41 27.00 -52.56
C LEU A 12 15.31 27.39 -51.55
N ALA A 13 14.12 26.80 -51.70
CA ALA A 13 13.72 25.60 -50.93
C ALA A 13 12.22 25.29 -51.16
N LEU A 14 11.94 24.10 -51.70
CA LEU A 14 10.61 23.49 -51.62
C LEU A 14 10.28 23.24 -50.14
N CYS A 15 9.30 23.97 -49.60
CA CYS A 15 8.68 23.61 -48.33
C CYS A 15 7.69 22.46 -48.57
N VAL A 16 8.13 21.23 -48.33
CA VAL A 16 7.23 20.10 -48.08
C VAL A 16 6.74 20.27 -46.64
N LEU A 17 5.46 20.58 -46.46
CA LEU A 17 4.78 20.46 -45.17
C LEU A 17 4.78 18.97 -44.78
N ALA A 18 5.78 18.55 -44.01
CA ALA A 18 5.68 17.37 -43.19
C ALA A 18 4.95 17.77 -41.90
N SER A 19 3.64 17.53 -41.86
CA SER A 19 2.88 17.49 -40.62
C SER A 19 3.42 16.33 -39.77
N VAL A 20 4.40 16.60 -38.92
CA VAL A 20 4.79 15.70 -37.84
C VAL A 20 3.67 15.77 -36.81
N LEU A 21 2.74 14.81 -36.88
CA LEU A 21 1.96 14.41 -35.72
C LEU A 21 2.95 13.91 -34.67
N ALA A 22 3.29 14.78 -33.72
CA ALA A 22 3.97 14.37 -32.51
C ALA A 22 2.97 13.51 -31.71
N LEU A 23 2.95 12.21 -31.98
CA LEU A 23 2.50 11.23 -31.00
C LEU A 23 3.40 11.42 -29.78
N SER A 24 2.87 12.01 -28.71
CA SER A 24 3.55 12.04 -27.43
C SER A 24 3.66 10.61 -26.93
N SER A 25 4.74 9.92 -27.28
CA SER A 25 5.09 8.66 -26.65
C SER A 25 5.40 8.99 -25.19
N GLN A 26 4.45 8.73 -24.28
CA GLN A 26 4.72 8.70 -22.85
C GLN A 26 5.85 7.69 -22.60
N VAL A 27 7.00 8.17 -22.13
CA VAL A 27 8.20 7.34 -22.02
C VAL A 27 8.18 6.65 -20.66
N SER A 28 7.42 5.56 -20.56
CA SER A 28 7.57 4.63 -19.44
C SER A 28 8.96 4.01 -19.48
N THR A 29 9.68 4.01 -18.35
CA THR A 29 10.96 3.29 -18.26
C THR A 29 10.66 1.81 -18.00
N PRO A 30 11.02 0.89 -18.91
CA PRO A 30 10.59 -0.51 -18.80
C PRO A 30 11.28 -1.24 -17.65
N CYS A 31 10.67 -2.31 -17.15
CA CYS A 31 11.30 -3.19 -16.17
C CYS A 31 12.57 -3.83 -16.74
N SER A 32 13.69 -3.73 -16.00
CA SER A 32 14.88 -4.57 -16.21
C SER A 32 14.61 -5.95 -15.60
N LEU A 33 13.95 -6.81 -16.38
CA LEU A 33 13.52 -8.13 -15.92
C LEU A 33 14.72 -9.05 -15.66
N SER A 34 14.72 -9.66 -14.48
CA SER A 34 15.67 -10.72 -14.12
C SER A 34 14.93 -11.96 -13.64
N GLU A 35 15.46 -13.13 -14.00
CA GLU A 35 14.87 -14.43 -13.72
C GLU A 35 15.52 -15.07 -12.48
N TYR A 36 14.67 -15.48 -11.55
CA TYR A 36 15.01 -16.21 -10.33
C TYR A 36 14.22 -17.52 -10.28
N PRO A 37 14.60 -18.50 -9.43
CA PRO A 37 13.95 -19.81 -9.39
C PRO A 37 12.43 -19.79 -9.21
N ALA A 38 11.89 -18.76 -8.54
CA ALA A 38 10.45 -18.64 -8.30
C ALA A 38 9.71 -17.72 -9.30
N GLY A 39 10.43 -16.97 -10.14
CA GLY A 39 9.84 -16.11 -11.17
C GLY A 39 10.67 -14.87 -11.47
N LEU A 40 9.98 -13.80 -11.91
CA LEU A 40 10.61 -12.61 -12.48
C LEU A 40 10.52 -11.40 -11.53
N VAL A 41 11.64 -10.73 -11.32
CA VAL A 41 11.73 -9.43 -10.62
C VAL A 41 12.19 -8.34 -11.56
N CYS A 42 12.04 -7.09 -11.13
CA CYS A 42 12.62 -5.94 -11.81
C CYS A 42 13.78 -5.41 -10.99
N VAL A 43 14.96 -5.34 -11.61
CA VAL A 43 16.19 -4.89 -10.97
C VAL A 43 16.31 -3.38 -11.11
N CYS A 44 16.55 -2.72 -9.99
CA CYS A 44 16.87 -1.30 -9.92
C CYS A 44 18.22 -1.11 -9.25
N ASN A 45 19.02 -0.15 -9.73
CA ASN A 45 20.32 0.21 -9.19
C ASN A 45 20.46 1.74 -9.12
N ALA A 46 21.66 2.25 -8.87
CA ALA A 46 21.91 3.69 -8.75
C ALA A 46 21.58 4.51 -10.02
N THR A 47 21.62 3.91 -11.21
CA THR A 47 21.45 4.63 -12.49
C THR A 47 20.17 4.26 -13.23
N TYR A 48 19.47 3.21 -12.79
CA TYR A 48 18.31 2.67 -13.49
C TYR A 48 17.25 2.15 -12.53
N CYS A 49 16.00 2.51 -12.78
CA CYS A 49 14.84 1.83 -12.22
C CYS A 49 13.64 2.06 -13.13
N ASP A 50 12.71 1.10 -13.16
CA ASP A 50 11.51 1.22 -13.96
C ASP A 50 10.44 2.08 -13.28
N TYR A 51 9.76 2.89 -14.11
CA TYR A 51 8.76 3.87 -13.72
C TYR A 51 7.65 3.91 -14.76
N LEU A 52 6.43 4.22 -14.31
CA LEU A 52 5.28 4.37 -15.18
C LEU A 52 4.77 5.81 -15.12
N GLU A 53 4.84 6.51 -16.24
CA GLU A 53 4.14 7.78 -16.41
C GLU A 53 2.62 7.56 -16.35
N ASN A 54 1.88 8.52 -15.78
CA ASN A 54 0.43 8.41 -15.72
C ASN A 54 -0.15 8.48 -17.14
N PRO A 55 -0.97 7.51 -17.57
CA PRO A 55 -1.59 7.54 -18.88
C PRO A 55 -2.40 8.82 -19.11
N SER A 56 -2.31 9.42 -20.30
CA SER A 56 -3.19 10.51 -20.70
C SER A 56 -4.52 9.97 -21.21
N LEU A 57 -5.61 10.64 -20.85
CA LEU A 57 -6.98 10.33 -21.28
C LEU A 57 -7.51 11.50 -22.13
N ASP A 58 -6.80 11.80 -23.22
CA ASP A 58 -7.04 13.01 -24.01
C ASP A 58 -8.28 12.91 -24.90
N ASN A 59 -8.80 11.71 -25.12
CA ASN A 59 -9.96 11.42 -25.96
C ASN A 59 -11.02 10.65 -25.17
N GLU A 60 -12.23 11.21 -25.08
CA GLU A 60 -13.37 10.57 -24.40
C GLU A 60 -13.75 9.22 -25.02
N ASN A 61 -13.45 8.98 -26.29
CA ASN A 61 -13.78 7.72 -26.97
C ASN A 61 -12.67 6.65 -26.84
N GLU A 62 -11.67 6.88 -26.00
CA GLU A 62 -10.55 5.97 -25.80
C GLU A 62 -10.45 5.49 -24.35
N PHE A 63 -9.83 4.33 -24.19
CA PHE A 63 -9.43 3.80 -22.90
C PHE A 63 -7.96 3.40 -22.93
N VAL A 64 -7.33 3.40 -21.76
CA VAL A 64 -6.00 2.82 -21.55
C VAL A 64 -6.11 1.64 -20.59
N ILE A 65 -5.50 0.52 -20.94
CA ILE A 65 -5.33 -0.64 -20.06
C ILE A 65 -3.86 -0.79 -19.67
N ILE A 66 -3.62 -0.86 -18.37
CA ILE A 66 -2.32 -1.12 -17.76
C ILE A 66 -2.33 -2.56 -17.28
N SER A 67 -1.29 -3.34 -17.59
CA SER A 67 -1.29 -4.79 -17.41
C SER A 67 0.00 -5.30 -16.77
N SER A 68 -0.14 -6.20 -15.79
CA SER A 68 0.97 -6.99 -15.25
C SER A 68 0.61 -8.47 -15.27
N SER A 69 1.58 -9.35 -15.56
CA SER A 69 1.34 -10.79 -15.72
C SER A 69 2.45 -11.64 -15.13
N LYS A 70 2.12 -12.92 -14.87
CA LYS A 70 3.10 -13.94 -14.50
C LYS A 70 4.20 -14.08 -15.55
N ALA A 71 3.87 -13.92 -16.83
CA ALA A 71 4.82 -14.09 -17.92
C ALA A 71 5.86 -12.97 -18.01
N GLY A 72 5.63 -11.83 -17.35
CA GLY A 72 6.64 -10.77 -17.24
C GLY A 72 6.14 -9.37 -17.59
N LEU A 73 4.86 -9.17 -17.92
CA LEU A 73 4.34 -7.81 -18.07
C LEU A 73 4.44 -7.07 -16.73
N ARG A 74 4.91 -5.83 -16.77
CA ARG A 74 5.07 -4.94 -15.63
C ARG A 74 4.59 -3.55 -16.04
N PHE A 75 3.36 -3.24 -15.65
CA PHE A 75 2.65 -2.04 -16.10
C PHE A 75 2.69 -1.80 -17.62
N GLY A 76 2.58 -2.87 -18.42
CA GLY A 76 2.49 -2.74 -19.88
C GLY A 76 1.19 -2.02 -20.27
N THR A 77 1.31 -1.00 -21.10
CA THR A 77 0.18 -0.17 -21.53
C THR A 77 -0.34 -0.60 -22.90
N THR A 78 -1.66 -0.55 -23.07
CA THR A 78 -2.33 -0.74 -24.37
C THR A 78 -3.51 0.22 -24.41
N SER A 79 -3.77 0.84 -25.55
CA SER A 79 -4.91 1.74 -25.73
C SER A 79 -5.90 1.12 -26.72
N GLY A 80 -7.17 1.51 -26.61
CA GLY A 80 -8.21 1.08 -27.52
C GLY A 80 -9.36 2.06 -27.59
N ALA A 81 -10.24 1.85 -28.57
CA ALA A 81 -11.43 2.65 -28.75
C ALA A 81 -12.63 2.04 -28.00
N ILE A 82 -13.42 2.89 -27.37
CA ILE A 82 -14.70 2.53 -26.78
C ILE A 82 -15.71 2.27 -27.91
N ASN A 83 -16.61 1.31 -27.72
CA ASN A 83 -17.59 0.84 -28.70
C ASN A 83 -16.99 0.18 -29.96
N ALA A 84 -15.73 -0.25 -29.90
CA ALA A 84 -15.15 -1.06 -30.96
C ALA A 84 -15.92 -2.39 -31.15
N SER A 85 -15.99 -2.86 -32.40
CA SER A 85 -16.59 -4.17 -32.71
C SER A 85 -15.75 -5.30 -32.12
N ASP A 86 -14.43 -5.18 -32.27
CA ASP A 86 -13.43 -6.21 -31.96
C ASP A 86 -12.85 -6.04 -30.56
N PHE A 87 -12.26 -7.11 -30.04
CA PHE A 87 -11.56 -7.12 -28.76
C PHE A 87 -10.13 -6.57 -28.93
N THR A 88 -9.79 -5.52 -28.18
CA THR A 88 -8.41 -5.06 -28.03
C THR A 88 -7.58 -6.14 -27.33
N GLN A 89 -6.54 -6.63 -28.00
CA GLN A 89 -5.68 -7.70 -27.48
C GLN A 89 -4.58 -7.13 -26.59
N VAL A 90 -4.51 -7.58 -25.33
CA VAL A 90 -3.36 -7.32 -24.47
C VAL A 90 -2.28 -8.35 -24.77
N VAL A 91 -1.20 -7.93 -25.42
CA VAL A 91 -0.07 -8.80 -25.78
C VAL A 91 0.77 -9.09 -24.54
N ASP A 92 0.89 -10.38 -24.18
CA ASP A 92 1.68 -10.79 -23.02
C ASP A 92 3.20 -10.78 -23.30
N TYR A 93 4.03 -10.77 -22.27
CA TYR A 93 5.49 -10.61 -22.39
C TYR A 93 6.17 -11.72 -23.21
N ASN A 94 5.74 -12.97 -23.06
CA ASN A 94 6.31 -14.06 -23.86
C ASN A 94 5.87 -13.98 -25.33
N GLU A 95 4.63 -13.56 -25.58
CA GLU A 95 4.11 -13.42 -26.95
C GLU A 95 4.81 -12.28 -27.71
N SER A 96 5.19 -11.19 -27.03
CA SER A 96 6.00 -10.12 -27.65
C SER A 96 7.40 -10.62 -28.03
N ARG A 97 8.00 -11.50 -27.22
CA ARG A 97 9.32 -12.10 -27.48
C ARG A 97 9.29 -13.15 -28.60
N GLU A 98 8.25 -13.97 -28.65
CA GLU A 98 8.04 -14.97 -29.71
C GLU A 98 7.73 -14.31 -31.07
N ASN A 99 6.88 -13.28 -31.10
CA ASN A 99 6.60 -12.50 -32.31
C ASN A 99 7.84 -11.78 -32.85
N ALA A 100 8.81 -11.45 -31.99
CA ALA A 100 10.11 -10.90 -32.40
C ALA A 100 11.07 -11.96 -32.99
N THR A 101 10.79 -13.26 -32.82
CA THR A 101 11.73 -14.34 -33.20
C THR A 101 11.21 -15.36 -34.22
N LYS A 102 9.89 -15.57 -34.40
CA LYS A 102 9.35 -16.46 -35.46
C LYS A 102 7.96 -16.05 -35.96
N GLY A 103 7.73 -16.26 -37.26
CA GLY A 103 6.41 -16.10 -37.91
C GLY A 103 5.36 -17.03 -37.32
N LYS A 104 4.15 -16.48 -37.12
CA LYS A 104 2.96 -17.08 -36.49
C LYS A 104 2.75 -18.56 -36.83
N THR A 105 2.91 -19.45 -35.85
CA THR A 105 2.25 -20.76 -35.84
C THR A 105 0.91 -20.65 -35.14
N VAL A 106 -0.16 -20.74 -35.92
CA VAL A 106 -1.56 -20.72 -35.48
C VAL A 106 -1.94 -22.15 -35.06
N PHE A 107 -1.84 -22.46 -33.78
CA PHE A 107 -2.68 -23.50 -33.19
C PHE A 107 -3.99 -22.81 -32.77
N GLU A 108 -5.13 -23.31 -33.24
CA GLU A 108 -6.47 -22.84 -32.82
C GLU A 108 -6.62 -23.02 -31.31
N LYS A 109 -6.28 -21.99 -30.54
CA LYS A 109 -6.66 -21.87 -29.14
C LYS A 109 -8.19 -21.85 -29.10
N ALA A 110 -8.79 -22.69 -28.24
CA ALA A 110 -10.23 -22.67 -27.99
C ALA A 110 -10.69 -21.22 -27.70
N ALA A 111 -11.85 -20.84 -28.23
CA ALA A 111 -12.35 -19.48 -28.08
C ALA A 111 -12.38 -19.07 -26.59
N PRO A 112 -11.78 -17.93 -26.23
CA PRO A 112 -11.73 -17.49 -24.84
C PRO A 112 -13.14 -17.29 -24.29
N ARG A 113 -13.36 -17.69 -23.04
CA ARG A 113 -14.62 -17.40 -22.34
C ARG A 113 -14.84 -15.90 -22.28
N THR A 114 -16.10 -15.47 -22.39
CA THR A 114 -16.47 -14.06 -22.29
C THR A 114 -17.08 -13.76 -20.93
N VAL A 115 -16.64 -12.67 -20.30
CA VAL A 115 -17.22 -12.10 -19.08
C VAL A 115 -17.70 -10.69 -19.41
N THR A 116 -18.87 -10.31 -18.92
CA THR A 116 -19.33 -8.93 -18.98
C THR A 116 -19.27 -8.34 -17.58
N ILE A 117 -18.76 -7.12 -17.45
CA ILE A 117 -18.73 -6.33 -16.22
C ILE A 117 -19.64 -5.12 -16.43
N GLN A 118 -20.71 -5.02 -15.65
CA GLN A 118 -21.62 -3.87 -15.65
C GLN A 118 -21.13 -2.85 -14.63
N VAL A 119 -20.71 -1.68 -15.09
CA VAL A 119 -20.32 -0.55 -14.24
C VAL A 119 -21.53 0.36 -14.06
N ASP A 120 -21.90 0.62 -12.82
CA ASP A 120 -22.94 1.57 -12.46
C ASP A 120 -22.34 2.71 -11.63
N ARG A 121 -22.21 3.88 -12.28
CA ARG A 121 -21.64 5.08 -11.68
C ARG A 121 -22.51 5.66 -10.57
N GLU A 122 -23.81 5.35 -10.50
CA GLU A 122 -24.74 5.96 -9.53
C GLU A 122 -24.76 5.24 -8.17
N THR A 123 -24.35 3.97 -8.13
CA THR A 123 -24.28 3.19 -6.89
C THR A 123 -22.92 3.38 -6.23
N HIS A 124 -22.85 4.31 -5.27
CA HIS A 124 -21.65 4.65 -4.52
C HIS A 124 -21.48 3.84 -3.23
N PHE A 125 -20.23 3.57 -2.87
CA PHE A 125 -19.84 2.96 -1.59
C PHE A 125 -18.86 3.87 -0.82
N GLN A 126 -17.74 3.36 -0.34
CA GLN A 126 -16.75 4.11 0.44
C GLN A 126 -15.82 4.98 -0.42
N ASN A 127 -15.33 6.06 0.18
CA ASN A 127 -14.23 6.87 -0.36
C ASN A 127 -12.87 6.30 0.06
N ILE A 128 -11.90 6.37 -0.83
CA ILE A 128 -10.54 5.90 -0.58
C ILE A 128 -9.72 6.97 0.13
N THR A 129 -9.16 6.57 1.27
CA THR A 129 -8.19 7.32 2.08
C THR A 129 -6.79 7.23 1.49
N GLY A 130 -6.38 6.05 1.01
CA GLY A 130 -5.08 5.88 0.39
C GLY A 130 -4.45 4.50 0.58
N PHE A 131 -3.20 4.40 0.12
CA PHE A 131 -2.41 3.19 0.14
C PHE A 131 -0.98 3.49 0.59
N GLY A 132 -0.32 2.54 1.25
CA GLY A 132 0.97 2.79 1.87
C GLY A 132 1.74 1.56 2.29
N GLY A 133 2.85 1.82 3.00
CA GLY A 133 3.66 0.81 3.65
C GLY A 133 4.27 1.31 4.97
N ALA A 134 4.89 0.42 5.72
CA ALA A 134 5.57 0.73 6.96
C ALA A 134 7.02 1.17 6.73
N PHE A 135 7.42 2.21 7.47
CA PHE A 135 8.78 2.74 7.56
C PHE A 135 9.33 2.43 8.97
N THR A 136 9.87 1.22 9.11
CA THR A 136 10.36 0.64 10.37
C THR A 136 11.84 0.96 10.63
N GLY A 137 12.39 0.51 11.76
CA GLY A 137 13.83 0.60 12.02
C GLY A 137 14.66 -0.21 11.04
N ALA A 138 14.17 -1.37 10.59
CA ALA A 138 14.80 -2.21 9.58
C ALA A 138 14.87 -1.52 8.22
N VAL A 139 13.77 -0.89 7.78
CA VAL A 139 13.75 -0.06 6.57
C VAL A 139 14.77 1.07 6.68
N SER A 140 14.79 1.78 7.81
CA SER A 140 15.75 2.87 8.04
C SER A 140 17.20 2.39 7.97
N TYR A 141 17.51 1.25 8.59
CA TYR A 141 18.83 0.64 8.59
C TYR A 141 19.29 0.23 7.18
N ILE A 142 18.42 -0.45 6.41
CA ILE A 142 18.74 -0.86 5.04
C ILE A 142 19.06 0.37 4.20
N LEU A 143 18.21 1.40 4.25
CA LEU A 143 18.40 2.63 3.49
C LEU A 143 19.74 3.30 3.84
N ASP A 144 20.13 3.32 5.11
CA ASP A 144 21.39 3.93 5.56
C ASP A 144 22.65 3.24 5.03
N ASN A 145 22.55 1.95 4.67
CA ASN A 145 23.64 1.18 4.09
C ASN A 145 23.71 1.29 2.56
N LEU A 146 22.67 1.81 1.91
CA LEU A 146 22.59 1.95 0.45
C LEU A 146 23.04 3.34 0.00
N SER A 147 23.53 3.45 -1.24
CA SER A 147 23.85 4.76 -1.83
C SER A 147 22.60 5.64 -1.92
N GLN A 148 22.81 6.96 -1.89
CA GLN A 148 21.71 7.94 -1.94
C GLN A 148 20.83 7.77 -3.18
N ASP A 149 21.42 7.40 -4.33
CA ASP A 149 20.67 7.17 -5.57
C ASP A 149 19.73 5.96 -5.47
N ILE A 150 20.18 4.88 -4.84
CA ILE A 150 19.34 3.71 -4.60
C ILE A 150 18.23 4.04 -3.61
N GLN A 151 18.54 4.77 -2.52
CA GLN A 151 17.52 5.24 -1.58
C GLN A 151 16.44 6.07 -2.30
N ASP A 152 16.86 7.01 -3.15
CA ASP A 152 15.97 7.84 -3.96
C ASP A 152 15.10 7.00 -4.91
N HIS A 153 15.66 5.96 -5.55
CA HIS A 153 14.92 5.05 -6.40
C HIS A 153 13.88 4.23 -5.61
N ILE A 154 14.20 3.79 -4.39
CA ILE A 154 13.24 3.13 -3.50
C ILE A 154 12.11 4.11 -3.14
N TYR A 155 12.44 5.32 -2.69
CA TYR A 155 11.45 6.34 -2.36
C TYR A 155 10.54 6.65 -3.54
N LYS A 156 11.11 6.91 -4.72
CA LYS A 156 10.35 7.22 -5.94
C LYS A 156 9.49 6.04 -6.38
N SER A 157 9.97 4.81 -6.26
CA SER A 157 9.18 3.62 -6.61
C SER A 157 7.86 3.58 -5.85
N PHE A 158 7.86 3.91 -4.56
CA PHE A 158 6.66 3.86 -3.72
C PHE A 158 5.84 5.16 -3.75
N TYR A 159 6.45 6.32 -3.52
CA TYR A 159 5.73 7.56 -3.20
C TYR A 159 5.70 8.61 -4.33
N SER A 160 6.46 8.41 -5.42
CA SER A 160 6.40 9.33 -6.57
C SER A 160 5.14 9.12 -7.41
N PRO A 161 4.60 10.16 -8.05
CA PRO A 161 3.61 10.02 -9.11
C PRO A 161 4.04 9.12 -10.27
N HIS A 162 5.35 8.98 -10.52
CA HIS A 162 5.92 8.07 -11.53
C HIS A 162 6.13 6.63 -11.00
N GLY A 163 6.06 6.45 -9.68
CA GLY A 163 6.02 5.14 -9.02
C GLY A 163 4.59 4.65 -8.85
N ILE A 164 4.32 3.98 -7.74
CA ILE A 164 2.98 3.45 -7.39
C ILE A 164 2.14 4.40 -6.53
N GLY A 165 2.60 5.62 -6.26
CA GLY A 165 1.78 6.70 -5.72
C GLY A 165 1.26 6.51 -4.29
N PHE A 166 2.02 5.85 -3.41
CA PHE A 166 1.70 5.76 -1.98
C PHE A 166 1.56 7.15 -1.37
N ASN A 167 0.55 7.30 -0.51
CA ASN A 167 0.28 8.50 0.28
C ASN A 167 0.07 8.19 1.77
N LEU A 168 -0.01 6.92 2.16
CA LEU A 168 -0.01 6.50 3.56
C LEU A 168 1.37 5.97 3.97
N MET A 169 1.75 6.23 5.21
CA MET A 169 2.95 5.67 5.82
C MET A 169 2.63 5.23 7.24
N ARG A 170 3.04 4.02 7.63
CA ARG A 170 2.99 3.58 9.03
C ARG A 170 4.38 3.63 9.66
N THR A 171 4.47 4.04 10.90
CA THR A 171 5.70 3.95 11.70
C THR A 171 5.40 3.55 13.15
N SER A 172 6.44 3.30 13.94
CA SER A 172 6.32 2.88 15.33
C SER A 172 6.49 4.05 16.29
N ILE A 173 5.67 4.09 17.34
CA ILE A 173 5.89 4.97 18.51
C ILE A 173 6.86 4.23 19.43
N GLY A 174 8.14 4.61 19.39
CA GLY A 174 9.22 3.79 19.96
C GLY A 174 9.61 2.65 19.02
N GLY A 175 10.06 1.52 19.56
CA GLY A 175 10.45 0.38 18.74
C GLY A 175 9.29 -0.51 18.26
N SER A 176 9.63 -1.41 17.35
CA SER A 176 8.81 -2.52 16.86
C SER A 176 9.61 -3.83 16.95
N ASP A 177 9.17 -4.93 16.33
CA ASP A 177 10.01 -6.11 16.11
C ASP A 177 11.01 -5.92 14.96
N TYR A 178 10.65 -5.13 13.96
CA TYR A 178 11.50 -4.66 12.85
C TYR A 178 12.35 -3.43 13.23
N ASP A 179 12.98 -3.52 14.40
CA ASP A 179 14.09 -2.67 14.83
C ASP A 179 15.33 -3.55 15.05
N LEU A 180 16.47 -2.95 15.39
CA LEU A 180 17.70 -3.72 15.68
C LEU A 180 17.74 -4.27 17.12
N ALA A 181 16.92 -3.73 18.02
CA ALA A 181 16.76 -4.15 19.41
C ALA A 181 15.43 -3.63 19.95
N PRO A 182 14.88 -4.20 21.04
CA PRO A 182 13.70 -3.62 21.68
C PRO A 182 14.04 -2.32 22.41
N TRP A 183 13.18 -1.31 22.30
CA TRP A 183 13.36 -0.01 22.93
C TRP A 183 12.05 0.78 23.07
N ALA A 184 12.04 1.75 23.98
CA ALA A 184 11.01 2.76 24.14
C ALA A 184 11.62 4.11 24.55
N TYR A 185 10.84 5.19 24.47
CA TYR A 185 11.22 6.46 25.09
C TYR A 185 11.08 6.39 26.61
N ASN A 186 11.82 7.21 27.35
CA ASN A 186 11.71 7.29 28.82
C ASN A 186 11.91 5.95 29.57
N GLU A 187 12.87 5.14 29.13
CA GLU A 187 13.23 3.90 29.84
C GLU A 187 13.86 4.16 31.22
N LEU A 188 14.54 5.30 31.38
CA LEU A 188 15.16 5.75 32.63
C LEU A 188 14.86 7.24 32.88
N PRO A 189 14.72 7.67 34.16
CA PRO A 189 14.59 6.81 35.34
C PRO A 189 13.29 5.98 35.30
N GLU A 190 13.31 4.81 35.94
CA GLU A 190 12.11 3.96 36.00
C GLU A 190 11.01 4.58 36.87
N ASN A 191 9.75 4.28 36.55
CA ASN A 191 8.55 4.77 37.26
C ASN A 191 8.38 6.29 37.26
N ASP A 192 8.99 6.97 36.29
CA ASP A 192 8.82 8.40 36.07
C ASP A 192 7.49 8.70 35.37
N THR A 193 6.47 8.96 36.17
CA THR A 193 5.11 9.28 35.71
C THR A 193 5.00 10.62 34.99
N THR A 194 6.04 11.47 35.09
CA THR A 194 6.08 12.80 34.47
C THR A 194 6.77 12.82 33.11
N LEU A 195 7.39 11.71 32.71
CA LEU A 195 8.14 11.58 31.46
C LEU A 195 9.24 12.65 31.32
N SER A 196 9.97 12.92 32.41
CA SER A 196 10.92 14.02 32.54
C SER A 196 12.07 13.95 31.53
N ASN A 197 12.43 12.75 31.06
CA ASN A 197 13.49 12.55 30.07
C ASN A 197 12.98 12.43 28.63
N PHE A 198 11.66 12.36 28.43
CA PHE A 198 11.08 12.33 27.09
C PHE A 198 10.94 13.74 26.53
N THR A 199 12.03 14.47 26.35
CA THR A 199 12.01 15.89 25.91
C THR A 199 12.50 16.11 24.49
N GLN A 200 13.07 15.08 23.87
CA GLN A 200 13.67 15.10 22.54
C GLN A 200 13.44 13.78 21.81
N LEU A 201 13.63 13.79 20.50
CA LEU A 201 13.60 12.59 19.68
C LEU A 201 14.76 11.66 20.05
N ASP A 202 14.52 10.36 19.90
CA ASP A 202 15.57 9.37 19.96
C ASP A 202 16.36 9.42 18.65
N PRO A 203 17.70 9.23 18.65
CA PRO A 203 18.50 9.26 17.42
C PRO A 203 17.98 8.35 16.29
N ARG A 204 17.31 7.24 16.63
CA ARG A 204 16.66 6.35 15.64
C ARG A 204 15.52 7.03 14.91
N ASP A 205 14.68 7.78 15.65
CA ASP A 205 13.60 8.55 15.04
C ASP A 205 14.11 9.82 14.35
N GLU A 206 15.17 10.47 14.86
CA GLU A 206 15.82 11.59 14.16
C GLU A 206 16.27 11.17 12.75
N LYS A 207 16.97 10.03 12.66
CA LYS A 207 17.40 9.45 11.39
C LYS A 207 16.23 9.12 10.47
N ARG A 208 15.18 8.48 11.01
CA ARG A 208 13.97 8.14 10.25
C ARG A 208 13.29 9.39 9.70
N ILE A 209 13.21 10.46 10.50
CA ILE A 209 12.62 11.74 10.10
C ILE A 209 13.44 12.39 8.97
N GLU A 210 14.77 12.35 9.03
CA GLU A 210 15.63 12.83 7.94
C GLU A 210 15.37 12.07 6.64
N GLN A 211 15.28 10.74 6.70
CA GLN A 211 14.97 9.89 5.55
C GLN A 211 13.58 10.20 4.98
N ILE A 212 12.56 10.39 5.83
CA ILE A 212 11.21 10.76 5.37
C ILE A 212 11.18 12.16 4.74
N LYS A 213 11.95 13.13 5.27
CA LYS A 213 12.09 14.46 4.65
C LYS A 213 12.73 14.36 3.27
N ARG A 214 13.77 13.53 3.11
CA ARG A 214 14.39 13.25 1.82
C ARG A 214 13.41 12.59 0.85
N LEU A 215 12.66 11.60 1.31
CA LEU A 215 11.58 10.96 0.55
C LEU A 215 10.58 12.01 0.04
N LYS A 216 10.07 12.90 0.91
CA LYS A 216 9.15 13.97 0.49
C LYS A 216 9.74 14.86 -0.58
N LEU A 217 11.03 15.21 -0.44
CA LEU A 217 11.74 16.05 -1.40
C LEU A 217 11.86 15.39 -2.78
N VAL A 218 12.28 14.12 -2.85
CA VAL A 218 12.60 13.45 -4.14
C VAL A 218 11.38 12.90 -4.88
N THR A 219 10.31 12.64 -4.14
CA THR A 219 9.07 12.09 -4.69
C THR A 219 8.03 13.15 -4.99
N ASN A 220 8.20 14.36 -4.42
CA ASN A 220 7.23 15.45 -4.49
C ASN A 220 5.82 15.05 -3.98
N VAL A 221 5.73 14.04 -3.10
CA VAL A 221 4.46 13.63 -2.47
C VAL A 221 3.89 14.79 -1.65
N LYS A 222 2.64 15.17 -1.93
CA LYS A 222 1.98 16.34 -1.33
C LYS A 222 1.08 15.99 -0.15
N ASN A 223 0.48 14.80 -0.16
CA ASN A 223 -0.56 14.36 0.75
C ASN A 223 -0.12 13.16 1.62
N LEU A 224 1.17 13.11 2.01
CA LEU A 224 1.68 12.04 2.87
C LEU A 224 1.01 12.08 4.26
N ARG A 225 0.25 11.04 4.60
CA ARG A 225 -0.39 10.83 5.91
C ARG A 225 0.39 9.79 6.70
N ILE A 226 0.87 10.18 7.88
CA ILE A 226 1.65 9.31 8.77
C ILE A 226 0.73 8.75 9.86
N LYS A 227 0.59 7.43 9.92
CA LYS A 227 -0.05 6.67 11.01
C LYS A 227 1.02 6.07 11.92
N ALA A 228 0.81 6.07 13.22
CA ALA A 228 1.71 5.42 14.17
C ALA A 228 1.01 4.42 15.09
N ALA A 229 1.75 3.45 15.61
CA ALA A 229 1.29 2.56 16.66
C ALA A 229 2.43 2.23 17.63
N ALA A 230 2.12 2.07 18.90
CA ALA A 230 3.08 1.60 19.89
C ALA A 230 2.99 0.07 20.03
N TRP A 231 4.13 -0.62 19.97
CA TRP A 231 4.20 -2.05 20.30
C TRP A 231 4.27 -2.28 21.81
N SER A 232 5.02 -1.45 22.54
CA SER A 232 5.19 -1.59 23.98
C SER A 232 5.53 -0.25 24.61
N PRO A 233 5.08 0.00 25.86
CA PRO A 233 5.64 1.03 26.71
C PRO A 233 7.00 0.59 27.27
N PRO A 234 7.72 1.48 27.98
CA PRO A 234 8.84 1.09 28.83
C PRO A 234 8.50 -0.06 29.76
N ARG A 235 9.48 -0.92 30.04
CA ARG A 235 9.28 -2.13 30.85
C ARG A 235 8.67 -1.83 32.21
N TRP A 236 9.10 -0.76 32.88
CA TRP A 236 8.60 -0.40 34.20
C TRP A 236 7.09 -0.11 34.24
N MET A 237 6.46 0.24 33.10
CA MET A 237 5.00 0.43 33.02
C MET A 237 4.19 -0.87 32.99
N LYS A 238 4.85 -2.02 32.80
CA LYS A 238 4.21 -3.30 32.48
C LYS A 238 4.17 -4.21 33.69
N THR A 239 3.10 -4.98 33.85
CA THR A 239 2.94 -5.93 34.98
C THR A 239 4.04 -6.99 35.08
N ASN A 240 4.72 -7.30 33.97
CA ASN A 240 5.80 -8.30 33.94
C ASN A 240 7.21 -7.69 33.87
N ASN A 241 7.35 -6.36 33.81
CA ASN A 241 8.60 -5.63 33.62
C ASN A 241 9.50 -6.17 32.47
N LYS A 242 8.91 -6.70 31.39
CA LYS A 242 9.62 -7.30 30.24
C LYS A 242 9.10 -6.74 28.91
N TRP A 243 9.94 -6.80 27.87
CA TRP A 243 9.53 -6.41 26.52
C TRP A 243 8.46 -7.33 25.95
N THR A 244 8.61 -8.64 26.16
CA THR A 244 7.74 -9.68 25.60
C THR A 244 7.06 -10.53 26.68
N GLY A 245 6.16 -11.41 26.25
CA GLY A 245 5.36 -12.28 27.11
C GLY A 245 4.12 -11.61 27.69
N MET A 246 3.38 -12.37 28.49
CA MET A 246 2.12 -11.93 29.08
C MET A 246 2.31 -10.67 29.91
N SER A 247 1.64 -9.60 29.52
CA SER A 247 1.74 -8.31 30.19
C SER A 247 0.46 -7.52 30.04
N ARG A 248 0.25 -6.60 30.98
CA ARG A 248 -0.71 -5.50 30.88
C ARG A 248 -0.02 -4.22 31.28
N LEU A 249 -0.62 -3.09 30.89
CA LEU A 249 -0.26 -1.80 31.46
C LEU A 249 -0.72 -1.78 32.93
N LYS A 250 0.15 -1.36 33.85
CA LYS A 250 -0.24 -1.14 35.25
C LYS A 250 -1.16 0.08 35.33
N GLU A 251 -2.18 0.02 36.18
CA GLU A 251 -3.24 1.03 36.23
C GLU A 251 -2.73 2.41 36.64
N GLU A 252 -1.73 2.45 37.53
CA GLU A 252 -1.07 3.69 37.94
C GLU A 252 -0.39 4.46 36.79
N TYR A 253 -0.17 3.81 35.63
CA TYR A 253 0.46 4.42 34.46
C TYR A 253 -0.49 4.68 33.30
N TYR A 254 -1.80 4.57 33.49
CA TYR A 254 -2.77 4.80 32.42
C TYR A 254 -2.71 6.22 31.86
N GLN A 255 -2.65 7.23 32.74
CA GLN A 255 -2.49 8.62 32.31
C GLN A 255 -1.10 8.85 31.70
N THR A 256 -0.03 8.39 32.37
CA THR A 256 1.33 8.51 31.85
C THR A 256 1.48 7.90 30.46
N TRP A 257 0.80 6.80 30.15
CA TRP A 257 0.82 6.19 28.82
C TRP A 257 0.04 7.00 27.78
N ALA A 258 -1.03 7.71 28.17
CA ALA A 258 -1.69 8.68 27.28
C ALA A 258 -0.78 9.89 26.99
N ASP A 259 -0.14 10.44 28.03
CA ASP A 259 0.81 11.56 27.92
C ASP A 259 2.03 11.19 27.05
N TYR A 260 2.48 9.93 27.13
CA TYR A 260 3.54 9.40 26.28
C TYR A 260 3.21 9.49 24.79
N HIS A 261 1.97 9.19 24.38
CA HIS A 261 1.54 9.33 23.00
C HIS A 261 1.55 10.80 22.56
N VAL A 262 1.02 11.70 23.40
CA VAL A 262 1.04 13.14 23.11
C VAL A 262 2.46 13.65 22.96
N ARG A 263 3.38 13.24 23.83
CA ARG A 263 4.79 13.66 23.79
C ARG A 263 5.48 13.23 22.51
N TRP A 264 5.22 12.01 22.05
CA TRP A 264 5.75 11.54 20.77
C TRP A 264 5.20 12.34 19.59
N ILE A 265 3.88 12.59 19.56
CA ILE A 265 3.23 13.40 18.51
C ILE A 265 3.84 14.81 18.46
N GLU A 266 4.00 15.46 19.63
CA GLU A 266 4.62 16.78 19.75
C GLU A 266 6.02 16.84 19.14
N LEU A 267 6.85 15.84 19.40
CA LEU A 267 8.23 15.80 18.93
C LEU A 267 8.32 15.59 17.42
N TRP A 268 7.49 14.71 16.87
CA TRP A 268 7.40 14.49 15.41
C TRP A 268 6.85 15.71 14.67
N GLU A 269 5.82 16.35 15.22
CA GLU A 269 5.25 17.59 14.70
C GLU A 269 6.28 18.73 14.73
N LYS A 270 6.98 18.92 15.85
CA LYS A 270 8.08 19.88 15.98
C LYS A 270 9.21 19.63 14.98
N ALA A 271 9.44 18.38 14.62
CA ALA A 271 10.41 18.01 13.59
C ALA A 271 9.90 18.19 12.15
N GLY A 272 8.67 18.68 11.96
CA GLY A 272 8.09 19.00 10.65
C GLY A 272 7.37 17.82 9.97
N LEU A 273 7.05 16.77 10.72
CA LEU A 273 6.26 15.62 10.25
C LEU A 273 5.01 15.45 11.13
N PRO A 274 3.92 16.20 10.84
CA PRO A 274 2.68 16.05 11.60
C PRO A 274 2.08 14.65 11.43
N ILE A 275 1.47 14.17 12.50
CA ILE A 275 0.88 12.83 12.58
C ILE A 275 -0.60 12.90 12.20
N TRP A 276 -1.01 12.08 11.23
CA TRP A 276 -2.41 11.98 10.82
C TRP A 276 -3.21 11.09 11.76
N ALA A 277 -2.63 9.96 12.18
CA ALA A 277 -3.35 8.97 12.96
C ALA A 277 -2.46 8.22 13.96
N ILE A 278 -3.07 7.72 15.03
CA ILE A 278 -2.47 6.71 15.92
C ILE A 278 -3.39 5.50 16.06
N SER A 279 -2.84 4.38 16.49
CA SER A 279 -3.61 3.25 17.02
C SER A 279 -3.62 3.26 18.54
N THR A 280 -4.68 2.70 19.14
CA THR A 280 -4.73 2.32 20.57
C THR A 280 -3.65 1.32 21.01
N GLY A 281 -2.91 0.72 20.08
CA GLY A 281 -1.76 -0.15 20.31
C GLY A 281 -1.63 -1.18 19.19
N ASN A 282 -0.41 -1.64 18.88
CA ASN A 282 -0.20 -2.71 17.91
C ASN A 282 -0.56 -4.07 18.52
N GLU A 283 -1.42 -4.84 17.83
CA GLU A 283 -1.80 -6.22 18.17
C GLU A 283 -2.07 -6.44 19.68
N PRO A 284 -3.04 -5.72 20.28
CA PRO A 284 -3.37 -5.82 21.70
C PRO A 284 -3.61 -7.24 22.21
N SER A 285 -4.04 -8.16 21.35
CA SER A 285 -4.27 -9.57 21.72
C SER A 285 -2.98 -10.35 21.98
N ASN A 286 -1.84 -9.93 21.42
CA ASN A 286 -0.56 -10.65 21.51
C ASN A 286 -0.07 -10.82 22.94
N GLY A 287 -0.10 -9.74 23.74
CA GLY A 287 0.33 -9.76 25.13
C GLY A 287 -0.66 -10.45 26.08
N VAL A 288 -1.78 -10.98 25.57
CA VAL A 288 -2.82 -11.67 26.36
C VAL A 288 -3.01 -13.12 25.92
N TYR A 289 -3.29 -13.36 24.64
CA TYR A 289 -3.73 -14.67 24.13
C TYR A 289 -2.63 -15.42 23.38
N PHE A 290 -1.72 -14.71 22.71
CA PHE A 290 -0.66 -15.32 21.88
C PHE A 290 0.74 -15.20 22.49
N MET A 291 0.81 -14.95 23.80
CA MET A 291 2.04 -14.67 24.56
C MET A 291 3.16 -15.72 24.38
N MET A 292 2.79 -16.97 24.07
CA MET A 292 3.74 -18.08 23.92
C MET A 292 4.43 -18.09 22.55
N PHE A 293 3.83 -17.45 21.56
CA PHE A 293 4.31 -17.39 20.18
C PHE A 293 4.97 -16.05 19.85
N VAL A 294 4.56 -14.98 20.55
CA VAL A 294 5.11 -13.63 20.40
C VAL A 294 6.39 -13.51 21.21
N LYS A 295 7.53 -13.33 20.53
CA LYS A 295 8.86 -13.19 21.14
C LYS A 295 9.42 -11.76 21.10
N PHE A 296 8.70 -10.85 20.47
CA PHE A 296 9.05 -9.43 20.34
C PHE A 296 8.25 -8.57 21.33
N MET A 297 8.57 -7.28 21.34
CA MET A 297 7.90 -6.33 22.22
C MET A 297 6.39 -6.26 21.98
N SER A 298 5.59 -6.27 23.05
CA SER A 298 4.12 -6.26 22.96
C SER A 298 3.48 -5.71 24.24
N LEU A 299 2.28 -5.13 24.13
CA LEU A 299 1.46 -4.74 25.28
C LEU A 299 0.10 -5.41 25.20
N GLY A 300 -0.22 -6.26 26.18
CA GLY A 300 -1.49 -6.96 26.21
C GLY A 300 -2.64 -6.08 26.70
N TRP A 301 -3.73 -6.05 25.92
CA TRP A 301 -4.99 -5.46 26.32
C TRP A 301 -6.12 -6.50 26.31
N THR A 302 -7.08 -6.30 27.21
CA THR A 302 -8.41 -6.90 27.07
C THR A 302 -9.36 -5.79 26.67
N PRO A 303 -10.46 -6.07 25.93
CA PRO A 303 -11.39 -5.02 25.52
C PRO A 303 -11.91 -4.21 26.71
N ARG A 304 -12.14 -4.87 27.87
CA ARG A 304 -12.58 -4.19 29.10
C ARG A 304 -11.59 -3.13 29.60
N LYS A 305 -10.31 -3.46 29.67
CA LYS A 305 -9.27 -2.53 30.17
C LYS A 305 -8.91 -1.48 29.12
N GLN A 306 -8.93 -1.83 27.84
CA GLN A 306 -8.71 -0.86 26.77
C GLN A 306 -9.83 0.18 26.70
N ALA A 307 -11.08 -0.22 26.95
CA ALA A 307 -12.22 0.69 27.06
C ALA A 307 -12.01 1.74 28.15
N VAL A 308 -11.59 1.30 29.35
CA VAL A 308 -11.29 2.18 30.48
C VAL A 308 -10.16 3.13 30.13
N TRP A 309 -9.03 2.63 29.63
CA TRP A 309 -7.89 3.49 29.28
C TRP A 309 -8.22 4.48 28.16
N LEU A 310 -8.98 4.06 27.14
CA LEU A 310 -9.37 4.92 26.03
C LEU A 310 -10.34 6.02 26.49
N SER A 311 -11.38 5.67 27.25
CA SER A 311 -12.39 6.63 27.73
C SER A 311 -11.83 7.56 28.82
N ASP A 312 -11.13 7.01 29.81
CA ASP A 312 -10.76 7.75 31.01
C ASP A 312 -9.40 8.49 30.82
N ASN A 313 -8.57 8.11 29.84
CA ASN A 313 -7.21 8.67 29.66
C ASN A 313 -6.87 9.07 28.22
N LEU A 314 -6.64 8.11 27.30
CA LEU A 314 -6.10 8.42 25.96
C LEU A 314 -7.02 9.36 25.17
N GLY A 315 -8.32 9.07 25.12
CA GLY A 315 -9.32 9.85 24.38
C GLY A 315 -9.35 11.31 24.82
N PRO A 316 -9.64 11.62 26.09
CA PRO A 316 -9.64 12.99 26.61
C PRO A 316 -8.29 13.69 26.42
N THR A 317 -7.18 12.98 26.67
CA THR A 317 -5.82 13.53 26.58
C THR A 317 -5.53 13.97 25.14
N ILE A 318 -5.81 13.13 24.15
CA ILE A 318 -5.64 13.47 22.73
C ILE A 318 -6.61 14.58 22.32
N ARG A 319 -7.91 14.46 22.63
CA ARG A 319 -8.92 15.44 22.19
C ARG A 319 -8.74 16.83 22.80
N SER A 320 -8.06 16.95 23.94
CA SER A 320 -7.72 18.25 24.55
C SER A 320 -6.79 19.10 23.66
N LYS A 321 -5.99 18.46 22.80
CA LYS A 321 -4.96 19.13 22.00
C LYS A 321 -5.05 18.87 20.49
N TYR A 322 -5.50 17.67 20.11
CA TYR A 322 -5.56 17.17 18.75
C TYR A 322 -6.98 16.68 18.44
N GLN A 323 -7.89 17.63 18.19
CA GLN A 323 -9.30 17.34 17.95
C GLN A 323 -9.51 16.46 16.70
N ASP A 324 -8.76 16.72 15.63
CA ASP A 324 -8.90 16.04 14.33
C ASP A 324 -8.02 14.80 14.16
N LEU A 325 -7.15 14.48 15.13
CA LEU A 325 -6.26 13.34 15.02
C LEU A 325 -7.05 12.03 15.05
N VAL A 326 -6.85 11.21 14.01
CA VAL A 326 -7.56 9.96 13.83
C VAL A 326 -7.05 8.93 14.85
N ILE A 327 -7.96 8.35 15.63
CA ILE A 327 -7.65 7.25 16.54
C ILE A 327 -8.23 5.97 15.96
N PHE A 328 -7.36 5.02 15.62
CA PHE A 328 -7.73 3.68 15.18
C PHE A 328 -7.83 2.72 16.37
N GLY A 329 -8.94 1.99 16.44
CA GLY A 329 -9.12 0.88 17.37
C GLY A 329 -8.72 -0.47 16.78
N ASN A 330 -8.50 -1.45 17.67
CA ASN A 330 -8.06 -2.81 17.38
C ASN A 330 -6.60 -2.92 16.88
N ASP A 331 -6.30 -2.57 15.61
CA ASP A 331 -4.95 -2.75 15.00
C ASP A 331 -4.37 -4.15 15.24
N ASP A 332 -5.23 -5.13 15.00
CA ASP A 332 -5.06 -6.57 15.24
C ASP A 332 -5.89 -7.37 14.21
N GLN A 333 -5.93 -8.68 14.32
CA GLN A 333 -6.62 -9.56 13.38
C GLN A 333 -8.14 -9.39 13.36
N ARG A 334 -8.79 -9.65 12.21
CA ARG A 334 -10.24 -9.46 12.03
C ARG A 334 -11.15 -10.35 12.89
N TYR A 335 -10.67 -11.47 13.43
CA TYR A 335 -11.52 -12.40 14.21
C TYR A 335 -11.97 -11.82 15.56
N THR A 336 -11.40 -10.70 16.01
CA THR A 336 -11.84 -10.01 17.23
C THR A 336 -13.12 -9.18 16.99
N PHE A 337 -13.50 -8.95 15.73
CA PHE A 337 -14.67 -8.16 15.34
C PHE A 337 -15.95 -8.99 15.38
N PRO A 338 -17.12 -8.37 15.65
CA PRO A 338 -17.30 -7.05 16.27
C PRO A 338 -17.13 -7.10 17.80
N PHE A 339 -16.87 -8.29 18.37
CA PHE A 339 -16.92 -8.57 19.80
C PHE A 339 -16.08 -7.60 20.63
N TRP A 340 -14.88 -7.27 20.18
CA TRP A 340 -13.98 -6.36 20.89
C TRP A 340 -14.63 -5.01 21.20
N PHE A 341 -15.23 -4.38 20.20
CA PHE A 341 -15.87 -3.06 20.33
C PHE A 341 -17.20 -3.12 21.07
N LYS A 342 -17.99 -4.20 20.89
CA LYS A 342 -19.20 -4.43 21.71
C LYS A 342 -18.85 -4.47 23.19
N MET A 343 -17.79 -5.19 23.54
CA MET A 343 -17.32 -5.27 24.91
C MET A 343 -16.75 -3.95 25.41
N MET A 344 -16.07 -3.17 24.57
CA MET A 344 -15.60 -1.85 24.96
C MET A 344 -16.77 -0.93 25.30
N ASN A 345 -17.73 -0.80 24.37
CA ASN A 345 -18.94 0.00 24.54
C ASN A 345 -19.75 -0.40 25.78
N ALA A 346 -19.87 -1.71 26.07
CA ALA A 346 -20.56 -2.20 27.26
C ALA A 346 -19.88 -1.83 28.60
N ILE A 347 -18.57 -1.55 28.59
CA ILE A 347 -17.80 -1.20 29.81
C ILE A 347 -17.67 0.32 29.98
N ARG A 348 -17.49 1.03 28.86
CA ARG A 348 -17.43 2.49 28.76
C ARG A 348 -18.12 2.90 27.46
N SER A 349 -19.32 3.44 27.56
CA SER A 349 -20.18 3.70 26.40
C SER A 349 -19.61 4.74 25.43
N ASP A 350 -18.82 5.68 25.96
CA ASP A 350 -18.13 6.73 25.20
C ASP A 350 -16.79 6.27 24.60
N SER A 351 -16.28 5.09 24.98
CA SER A 351 -14.95 4.64 24.54
C SER A 351 -14.83 4.51 23.02
N VAL A 352 -15.87 3.99 22.37
CA VAL A 352 -15.90 3.82 20.91
C VAL A 352 -16.13 5.14 20.17
N ASP A 353 -16.60 6.19 20.84
CA ASP A 353 -16.82 7.51 20.25
C ASP A 353 -15.49 8.25 20.02
N TYR A 354 -14.46 7.94 20.81
CA TYR A 354 -13.11 8.44 20.56
C TYR A 354 -12.47 7.83 19.31
N LEU A 355 -12.94 6.66 18.85
CA LEU A 355 -12.43 6.00 17.66
C LEU A 355 -12.99 6.66 16.41
N THR A 356 -12.10 7.17 15.56
CA THR A 356 -12.44 7.70 14.22
C THR A 356 -12.37 6.60 13.16
N GLY A 357 -11.61 5.55 13.41
CA GLY A 357 -11.48 4.41 12.51
C GLY A 357 -11.26 3.09 13.24
N LEU A 358 -11.44 1.99 12.51
CA LEU A 358 -11.14 0.64 12.95
C LEU A 358 -10.08 0.08 12.00
N SER A 359 -9.03 -0.50 12.56
CA SER A 359 -7.97 -1.11 11.75
C SER A 359 -7.84 -2.61 11.99
N VAL A 360 -7.45 -3.31 10.92
CA VAL A 360 -7.23 -4.76 10.95
C VAL A 360 -5.89 -5.14 10.34
N HIS A 361 -5.36 -6.25 10.83
CA HIS A 361 -4.23 -6.96 10.26
C HIS A 361 -4.73 -8.15 9.44
N TRP A 362 -3.95 -8.50 8.42
CA TRP A 362 -4.36 -9.42 7.34
C TRP A 362 -4.05 -10.92 7.58
N TYR A 363 -3.29 -11.24 8.63
CA TYR A 363 -2.60 -12.53 8.72
C TYR A 363 -3.52 -13.75 8.80
N PHE A 364 -4.77 -13.60 9.25
CA PHE A 364 -5.71 -14.72 9.40
C PHE A 364 -6.85 -14.70 8.38
N ASP A 365 -6.70 -13.95 7.29
CA ASP A 365 -7.76 -13.78 6.30
C ASP A 365 -8.10 -15.06 5.53
N ASP A 366 -7.15 -15.97 5.38
CA ASP A 366 -7.39 -17.29 4.78
C ASP A 366 -8.25 -18.22 5.67
N ILE A 367 -8.47 -17.87 6.94
CA ILE A 367 -9.18 -18.67 7.94
C ILE A 367 -10.51 -18.05 8.34
N PHE A 368 -10.53 -16.74 8.59
CA PHE A 368 -11.74 -16.03 9.00
C PHE A 368 -12.24 -15.22 7.83
N GLU A 369 -13.52 -15.32 7.48
CA GLU A 369 -14.12 -14.55 6.38
C GLU A 369 -14.33 -13.07 6.73
N PRO A 370 -14.48 -12.17 5.74
CA PRO A 370 -14.71 -10.75 5.98
C PRO A 370 -16.05 -10.43 6.66
N ALA A 371 -16.97 -11.39 6.81
CA ALA A 371 -18.27 -11.21 7.44
C ALA A 371 -18.19 -10.59 8.86
N PHE A 372 -17.13 -10.86 9.63
CA PHE A 372 -16.91 -10.22 10.93
C PHE A 372 -16.78 -8.69 10.83
N ILE A 373 -16.15 -8.22 9.75
CA ILE A 373 -16.00 -6.80 9.44
C ILE A 373 -17.32 -6.20 9.01
N ASP A 374 -18.07 -6.88 8.14
CA ASP A 374 -19.37 -6.41 7.66
C ASP A 374 -20.36 -6.18 8.82
N VAL A 375 -20.34 -7.05 9.84
CA VAL A 375 -21.16 -6.88 11.05
C VAL A 375 -20.71 -5.64 11.84
N ALA A 376 -19.41 -5.47 12.07
CA ALA A 376 -18.91 -4.30 12.79
C ALA A 376 -19.18 -2.99 12.06
N ARG A 377 -19.10 -3.00 10.73
CA ARG A 377 -19.45 -1.87 9.86
C ARG A 377 -20.90 -1.47 9.99
N LYS A 378 -21.81 -2.45 10.01
CA LYS A 378 -23.23 -2.18 10.19
C LYS A 378 -23.52 -1.52 11.53
N GLU A 379 -22.76 -1.87 12.57
CA GLU A 379 -22.91 -1.32 13.92
C GLU A 379 -22.20 0.03 14.11
N MET A 380 -21.13 0.29 13.37
CA MET A 380 -20.32 1.51 13.43
C MET A 380 -20.04 2.06 12.02
N PRO A 381 -21.08 2.55 11.31
CA PRO A 381 -21.01 2.87 9.88
C PRO A 381 -20.19 4.13 9.56
N ASP A 382 -19.96 5.00 10.54
CA ASP A 382 -19.21 6.26 10.43
C ASP A 382 -17.68 6.07 10.45
N LYS A 383 -17.20 4.88 10.83
CA LYS A 383 -15.76 4.64 11.03
C LYS A 383 -14.99 4.42 9.73
N ILE A 384 -13.79 4.98 9.65
CA ILE A 384 -12.82 4.65 8.60
C ILE A 384 -12.32 3.23 8.81
N MET A 385 -12.34 2.39 7.78
CA MET A 385 -11.75 1.07 7.79
C MET A 385 -10.40 1.05 7.09
N LEU A 386 -9.40 0.50 7.77
CA LEU A 386 -8.04 0.44 7.25
C LEU A 386 -7.43 -0.94 7.47
N VAL A 387 -6.92 -1.57 6.41
CA VAL A 387 -5.92 -2.62 6.60
C VAL A 387 -4.64 -1.89 6.99
N SER A 388 -4.21 -1.99 8.24
CA SER A 388 -3.09 -1.20 8.77
C SER A 388 -1.75 -1.92 8.72
N GLU A 389 -1.78 -3.22 8.48
CA GLU A 389 -0.60 -4.06 8.33
C GLU A 389 -0.94 -5.34 7.55
N SER A 390 -0.08 -5.67 6.59
CA SER A 390 -0.07 -6.96 5.89
C SER A 390 1.35 -7.37 5.55
N CYS A 391 1.67 -8.65 5.62
CA CYS A 391 2.88 -9.20 5.02
C CYS A 391 2.72 -10.70 4.76
N ILE A 392 3.59 -11.28 3.92
CA ILE A 392 3.60 -12.72 3.64
C ILE A 392 4.85 -13.35 4.24
N GLY A 393 4.73 -14.56 4.77
CA GLY A 393 5.83 -15.26 5.46
C GLY A 393 5.61 -15.37 6.97
N ASP A 394 4.50 -14.82 7.46
CA ASP A 394 4.09 -14.83 8.87
C ASP A 394 3.68 -16.21 9.39
N LYS A 395 3.36 -17.16 8.50
CA LYS A 395 2.87 -18.50 8.87
C LYS A 395 3.98 -19.53 8.97
N PRO A 396 3.95 -20.45 9.96
CA PRO A 396 4.92 -21.55 10.08
C PRO A 396 5.03 -22.47 8.85
N TRP A 397 3.98 -22.55 8.03
CA TRP A 397 3.93 -23.36 6.81
C TRP A 397 4.24 -22.57 5.52
N GLN A 398 4.62 -21.29 5.66
CA GLN A 398 5.10 -20.46 4.56
C GLN A 398 6.62 -20.25 4.71
N SER A 399 7.29 -19.91 3.60
CA SER A 399 8.67 -19.43 3.67
C SER A 399 8.68 -18.06 4.35
N ALA A 400 9.36 -17.94 5.49
CA ALA A 400 9.53 -16.67 6.17
C ALA A 400 10.39 -15.68 5.36
N VAL A 401 11.31 -16.18 4.53
CA VAL A 401 12.19 -15.32 3.73
C VAL A 401 11.54 -14.82 2.44
N PRO A 402 12.02 -13.69 1.88
CA PRO A 402 11.66 -13.24 0.55
C PRO A 402 11.83 -14.33 -0.52
N ILE A 403 10.84 -14.45 -1.39
CA ILE A 403 10.90 -15.35 -2.54
C ILE A 403 10.91 -14.47 -3.78
N LEU A 404 12.10 -14.21 -4.30
CA LEU A 404 12.29 -13.33 -5.45
C LEU A 404 11.50 -13.81 -6.66
N GLY A 405 10.61 -12.95 -7.16
CA GLY A 405 9.82 -13.17 -8.37
C GLY A 405 8.53 -13.96 -8.16
N SER A 406 8.12 -14.21 -6.90
CA SER A 406 6.94 -15.04 -6.61
C SER A 406 5.62 -14.42 -7.09
N TRP A 407 5.14 -14.84 -8.26
CA TRP A 407 3.83 -14.43 -8.77
C TRP A 407 2.70 -14.85 -7.84
N LYS A 408 2.82 -16.01 -7.18
CA LYS A 408 1.83 -16.50 -6.21
C LYS A 408 1.61 -15.52 -5.05
N ARG A 409 2.67 -14.87 -4.57
CA ARG A 409 2.56 -13.82 -3.55
C ARG A 409 1.85 -12.58 -4.09
N GLY A 410 2.13 -12.19 -5.34
CA GLY A 410 1.38 -11.17 -6.06
C GLY A 410 -0.12 -11.50 -6.19
N GLU A 411 -0.48 -12.72 -6.62
CA GLU A 411 -1.89 -13.14 -6.72
C GLU A 411 -2.60 -13.06 -5.37
N LYS A 412 -1.90 -13.38 -4.27
CA LYS A 412 -2.45 -13.28 -2.91
C LYS A 412 -2.76 -11.82 -2.57
N PHE A 413 -1.89 -10.87 -2.89
CA PHE A 413 -2.18 -9.44 -2.75
C PHE A 413 -3.39 -9.03 -3.60
N ALA A 414 -3.45 -9.42 -4.88
CA ALA A 414 -4.55 -9.06 -5.78
C ALA A 414 -5.91 -9.47 -5.21
N ARG A 415 -6.04 -10.73 -4.76
CA ARG A 415 -7.28 -11.25 -4.16
C ARG A 415 -7.71 -10.48 -2.93
N ASN A 416 -6.76 -10.15 -2.05
CA ASN A 416 -7.12 -9.51 -0.80
C ASN A 416 -7.39 -8.03 -0.95
N PHE A 417 -6.67 -7.31 -1.82
CA PHE A 417 -7.04 -5.94 -2.20
C PHE A 417 -8.47 -5.89 -2.76
N LEU A 418 -8.80 -6.80 -3.69
CA LEU A 418 -10.14 -6.90 -4.26
C LEU A 418 -11.19 -7.18 -3.18
N GLN A 419 -10.96 -8.17 -2.32
CA GLN A 419 -11.87 -8.50 -1.21
C GLN A 419 -12.05 -7.30 -0.28
N ASN A 420 -10.98 -6.72 0.28
CA ASN A 420 -11.10 -5.65 1.25
C ASN A 420 -11.78 -4.41 0.66
N LEU A 421 -11.48 -4.04 -0.60
CA LEU A 421 -12.16 -2.94 -1.28
C LEU A 421 -13.65 -3.23 -1.53
N GLN A 422 -14.03 -4.50 -1.73
CA GLN A 422 -15.43 -4.96 -1.81
C GLN A 422 -16.15 -4.98 -0.44
N HIS A 423 -15.39 -4.99 0.65
CA HIS A 423 -15.87 -4.97 2.04
C HIS A 423 -15.60 -3.62 2.73
N ASP A 424 -15.78 -2.53 1.98
CA ASP A 424 -15.81 -1.14 2.45
C ASP A 424 -14.52 -0.63 3.13
N PHE A 425 -13.37 -1.26 2.88
CA PHE A 425 -12.09 -0.70 3.31
C PHE A 425 -11.75 0.59 2.56
N ASN A 426 -11.35 1.62 3.32
CA ASN A 426 -10.96 2.91 2.79
C ASN A 426 -9.49 2.93 2.35
N GLY A 427 -8.67 1.96 2.75
CA GLY A 427 -7.27 1.95 2.38
C GLY A 427 -6.51 0.73 2.89
N TRP A 428 -5.23 0.70 2.53
CA TRP A 428 -4.34 -0.41 2.85
C TRP A 428 -2.92 0.09 3.13
N ILE A 429 -2.32 -0.38 4.23
CA ILE A 429 -0.92 -0.20 4.55
C ILE A 429 -0.24 -1.57 4.61
N ASP A 430 0.68 -1.81 3.68
CA ASP A 430 1.56 -2.97 3.71
C ASP A 430 2.59 -2.84 4.84
N TRP A 431 3.30 -3.92 5.16
CA TRP A 431 4.36 -3.87 6.16
C TRP A 431 5.63 -3.23 5.61
N ASN A 432 6.81 -3.79 5.84
CA ASN A 432 8.07 -3.14 5.45
C ASN A 432 8.15 -2.89 3.93
N ILE A 433 8.33 -1.64 3.50
CA ILE A 433 8.45 -1.29 2.06
C ILE A 433 9.67 -1.93 1.39
N VAL A 434 10.73 -2.18 2.16
CA VAL A 434 11.96 -2.83 1.72
C VAL A 434 12.54 -3.68 2.87
N LEU A 435 12.99 -4.88 2.54
CA LEU A 435 13.75 -5.77 3.44
C LEU A 435 14.99 -6.31 2.71
N ASP A 436 15.90 -6.94 3.45
CA ASP A 436 17.05 -7.64 2.87
C ASP A 436 16.66 -9.01 2.27
N GLU A 437 17.61 -9.72 1.68
CA GLU A 437 17.39 -11.05 1.07
C GLU A 437 16.92 -12.12 2.08
N GLN A 438 17.02 -11.87 3.38
CA GLN A 438 16.59 -12.74 4.46
C GLN A 438 15.23 -12.32 5.06
N GLY A 439 14.70 -11.16 4.70
CA GLY A 439 13.44 -10.65 5.26
C GLY A 439 13.60 -9.89 6.57
N GLY A 440 14.81 -9.40 6.82
CA GLY A 440 15.20 -8.64 8.01
C GLY A 440 15.78 -7.25 7.67
N PRO A 441 16.55 -6.65 8.61
CA PRO A 441 16.88 -7.18 9.93
C PRO A 441 15.67 -7.22 10.88
N ASN A 442 15.65 -8.19 11.80
CA ASN A 442 14.64 -8.33 12.84
C ASN A 442 15.28 -9.02 14.06
N TYR A 443 15.27 -8.37 15.24
CA TYR A 443 16.05 -8.85 16.40
C TYR A 443 15.53 -10.15 17.04
N VAL A 444 14.36 -10.65 16.63
CA VAL A 444 13.82 -11.95 17.05
C VAL A 444 13.78 -12.98 15.92
N ASN A 445 14.36 -12.67 14.76
CA ASN A 445 14.32 -13.50 13.55
C ASN A 445 12.88 -13.80 13.07
N ASN A 446 11.96 -12.84 13.27
CA ASN A 446 10.57 -12.91 12.77
C ASN A 446 10.51 -12.42 11.32
N PHE A 447 11.21 -13.10 10.42
CA PHE A 447 11.38 -12.66 9.02
C PHE A 447 10.11 -12.83 8.19
N VAL A 448 9.91 -11.93 7.22
CA VAL A 448 8.80 -11.91 6.27
C VAL A 448 9.27 -11.42 4.89
N ASP A 449 8.43 -11.53 3.87
CA ASP A 449 8.68 -10.92 2.56
C ASP A 449 8.30 -9.44 2.54
N ALA A 450 8.83 -8.72 1.56
CA ALA A 450 8.52 -7.32 1.29
C ALA A 450 8.28 -7.10 -0.21
N PRO A 451 7.53 -6.06 -0.61
CA PRO A 451 7.29 -5.72 -2.01
C PRO A 451 8.57 -5.29 -2.75
N SER A 452 9.61 -4.89 -2.02
CA SER A 452 10.94 -4.73 -2.57
C SER A 452 12.00 -5.37 -1.66
N VAL A 453 13.09 -5.85 -2.26
CA VAL A 453 14.18 -6.54 -1.56
C VAL A 453 15.50 -5.88 -1.93
N ALA A 454 16.21 -5.31 -0.96
CA ALA A 454 17.55 -4.76 -1.17
C ALA A 454 18.58 -5.89 -1.22
N ASN A 455 19.57 -5.77 -2.11
CA ASN A 455 20.73 -6.64 -2.10
C ASN A 455 21.74 -6.12 -1.07
N MET A 456 21.71 -6.66 0.14
CA MET A 456 22.61 -6.27 1.22
C MET A 456 24.01 -6.91 1.08
N THR A 457 24.19 -7.82 0.12
CA THR A 457 25.49 -8.44 -0.18
C THR A 457 26.39 -7.51 -1.00
N ASN A 458 25.84 -6.84 -2.03
CA ASN A 458 26.60 -5.98 -2.94
C ASN A 458 26.29 -4.48 -2.78
N LEU A 459 25.19 -4.12 -2.11
CA LEU A 459 24.76 -2.74 -1.81
C LEU A 459 24.50 -1.86 -3.05
N ASN A 460 24.37 -2.46 -4.22
CA ASN A 460 24.31 -1.74 -5.50
C ASN A 460 22.95 -1.84 -6.21
N GLU A 461 22.05 -2.68 -5.71
CA GLU A 461 20.75 -2.91 -6.34
C GLU A 461 19.65 -3.31 -5.35
N PHE A 462 18.41 -3.18 -5.81
CA PHE A 462 17.22 -3.73 -5.15
C PHE A 462 16.26 -4.30 -6.20
N TYR A 463 15.39 -5.19 -5.75
CA TYR A 463 14.46 -5.94 -6.59
C TYR A 463 13.03 -5.55 -6.27
N LYS A 464 12.26 -5.15 -7.28
CA LYS A 464 10.80 -4.97 -7.13
C LYS A 464 10.08 -6.28 -7.43
N GLN A 465 9.35 -6.78 -6.43
CA GLN A 465 8.66 -8.05 -6.46
C GLN A 465 7.31 -7.95 -7.21
N PRO A 466 6.71 -9.07 -7.66
CA PRO A 466 5.34 -9.05 -8.20
C PRO A 466 4.29 -8.39 -7.29
N MET A 467 4.49 -8.43 -5.97
CA MET A 467 3.64 -7.74 -4.99
C MET A 467 3.65 -6.22 -5.19
N PHE A 468 4.81 -5.60 -5.47
CA PHE A 468 4.94 -4.17 -5.77
C PHE A 468 4.01 -3.75 -6.92
N TYR A 469 4.08 -4.47 -8.03
CA TYR A 469 3.26 -4.18 -9.22
C TYR A 469 1.78 -4.40 -8.94
N THR A 470 1.45 -5.49 -8.24
CA THR A 470 0.08 -5.79 -7.86
C THR A 470 -0.52 -4.67 -7.03
N MET A 471 0.19 -4.18 -6.01
CA MET A 471 -0.28 -3.03 -5.22
C MET A 471 -0.44 -1.78 -6.09
N GLY A 472 0.48 -1.52 -7.01
CA GLY A 472 0.40 -0.36 -7.89
C GLY A 472 -0.80 -0.36 -8.83
N HIS A 473 -1.38 -1.51 -9.18
CA HIS A 473 -2.66 -1.57 -9.90
C HIS A 473 -3.83 -0.95 -9.12
N PHE A 474 -3.71 -0.83 -7.80
CA PHE A 474 -4.65 -0.14 -6.93
C PHE A 474 -4.13 1.25 -6.55
N SER A 475 -2.95 1.34 -5.92
CA SER A 475 -2.47 2.58 -5.31
C SER A 475 -2.21 3.70 -6.30
N LYS A 476 -1.72 3.39 -7.50
CA LYS A 476 -1.42 4.39 -8.54
C LYS A 476 -2.69 4.91 -9.21
N PHE A 477 -3.71 4.06 -9.33
CA PHE A 477 -4.85 4.29 -10.21
C PHE A 477 -6.17 4.53 -9.46
N ILE A 478 -6.14 4.42 -8.14
CA ILE A 478 -7.24 4.74 -7.23
C ILE A 478 -6.71 5.79 -6.25
N PRO A 479 -6.52 7.05 -6.71
CA PRO A 479 -6.01 8.11 -5.85
C PRO A 479 -6.94 8.39 -4.66
N GLU A 480 -6.40 9.09 -3.66
CA GLU A 480 -7.18 9.60 -2.54
C GLU A 480 -8.42 10.35 -3.03
N GLY A 481 -9.57 10.10 -2.40
CA GLY A 481 -10.85 10.68 -2.77
C GLY A 481 -11.61 9.92 -3.85
N SER A 482 -11.03 8.88 -4.46
CA SER A 482 -11.79 7.96 -5.31
C SER A 482 -12.95 7.34 -4.55
N THR A 483 -14.13 7.30 -5.16
CA THR A 483 -15.33 6.66 -4.62
C THR A 483 -15.52 5.31 -5.29
N ARG A 484 -15.65 4.23 -4.51
CA ARG A 484 -16.00 2.93 -5.09
C ARG A 484 -17.40 2.99 -5.69
N ILE A 485 -17.54 2.47 -6.90
CA ILE A 485 -18.82 2.34 -7.61
C ILE A 485 -19.14 0.87 -7.89
N ALA A 486 -20.38 0.55 -8.23
CA ALA A 486 -20.78 -0.83 -8.48
C ALA A 486 -20.16 -1.39 -9.78
N ALA A 487 -19.68 -2.63 -9.70
CA ALA A 487 -19.12 -3.38 -10.82
C ALA A 487 -19.57 -4.85 -10.73
N GLU A 488 -20.57 -5.23 -11.51
CA GLU A 488 -21.16 -6.57 -11.46
C GLU A 488 -20.69 -7.44 -12.62
N ARG A 489 -20.11 -8.60 -12.30
CA ARG A 489 -19.59 -9.58 -13.28
C ARG A 489 -20.63 -10.66 -13.59
N THR A 490 -20.75 -11.06 -14.86
CA THR A 490 -21.69 -12.14 -15.26
C THR A 490 -21.25 -13.54 -14.85
N ASN A 491 -19.98 -13.75 -14.50
CA ASN A 491 -19.47 -15.01 -13.97
C ASN A 491 -18.16 -14.80 -13.18
N VAL A 492 -17.65 -15.88 -12.58
CA VAL A 492 -16.51 -15.87 -11.64
C VAL A 492 -15.13 -15.99 -12.29
N ASN A 493 -14.99 -15.95 -13.62
CA ASN A 493 -13.68 -16.16 -14.28
C ASN A 493 -12.68 -15.01 -14.00
N VAL A 494 -13.17 -13.81 -13.64
CA VAL A 494 -12.34 -12.65 -13.27
C VAL A 494 -12.89 -11.99 -12.01
N ASP A 495 -12.02 -11.50 -11.14
CA ASP A 495 -12.37 -10.67 -9.99
C ASP A 495 -12.24 -9.18 -10.35
N THR A 496 -13.11 -8.29 -9.83
CA THR A 496 -13.11 -6.88 -10.23
C THR A 496 -13.64 -5.92 -9.17
N VAL A 497 -13.19 -4.67 -9.27
CA VAL A 497 -13.69 -3.48 -8.55
C VAL A 497 -13.62 -2.27 -9.48
N ALA A 498 -14.50 -1.28 -9.27
CA ALA A 498 -14.49 -0.04 -10.03
C ALA A 498 -14.58 1.19 -9.12
N PHE A 499 -14.03 2.30 -9.60
CA PHE A 499 -13.96 3.56 -8.86
C PHE A 499 -14.20 4.75 -9.79
N LEU A 500 -14.97 5.72 -9.29
CA LEU A 500 -15.00 7.08 -9.84
C LEU A 500 -13.86 7.87 -9.18
N ARG A 501 -13.01 8.49 -10.00
CA ARG A 501 -11.85 9.27 -9.54
C ARG A 501 -12.20 10.75 -9.32
N PRO A 502 -11.43 11.48 -8.49
CA PRO A 502 -11.64 12.91 -8.28
C PRO A 502 -11.53 13.76 -9.56
N ASP A 503 -10.78 13.28 -10.55
CA ASP A 503 -10.65 13.93 -11.87
C ASP A 503 -11.82 13.64 -12.81
N GLY A 504 -12.83 12.88 -12.36
CA GLY A 504 -14.02 12.51 -13.13
C GLY A 504 -13.88 11.21 -13.93
N SER A 505 -12.66 10.68 -14.09
CA SER A 505 -12.41 9.44 -14.82
C SER A 505 -12.84 8.20 -14.01
N VAL A 506 -12.99 7.07 -14.69
CA VAL A 506 -13.31 5.77 -14.10
C VAL A 506 -12.10 4.84 -14.17
N THR A 507 -11.83 4.18 -13.05
CA THR A 507 -10.88 3.08 -12.95
C THR A 507 -11.62 1.77 -12.77
N VAL A 508 -11.26 0.74 -13.55
CA VAL A 508 -11.73 -0.65 -13.34
C VAL A 508 -10.53 -1.56 -13.19
N VAL A 509 -10.38 -2.21 -12.04
CA VAL A 509 -9.34 -3.22 -11.81
C VAL A 509 -9.92 -4.60 -12.07
N ILE A 510 -9.21 -5.43 -12.83
CA ILE A 510 -9.64 -6.77 -13.24
C ILE A 510 -8.49 -7.75 -13.01
N PHE A 511 -8.77 -8.84 -12.31
CA PHE A 511 -7.79 -9.90 -12.05
C PHE A 511 -8.22 -11.22 -12.68
N ASN A 512 -7.42 -11.71 -13.63
CA ASN A 512 -7.55 -13.05 -14.20
C ASN A 512 -6.59 -14.01 -13.51
N SER A 513 -7.11 -14.74 -12.52
CA SER A 513 -6.35 -15.79 -11.83
C SER A 513 -6.34 -17.13 -12.56
N GLY A 514 -7.03 -17.24 -13.69
CA GLY A 514 -7.16 -18.46 -14.49
C GLY A 514 -5.89 -18.82 -15.26
N TYR A 515 -5.93 -19.98 -15.89
CA TYR A 515 -4.87 -20.55 -16.75
C TYR A 515 -5.18 -20.41 -18.25
N ALA A 516 -6.07 -19.48 -18.60
CA ALA A 516 -6.43 -19.17 -19.98
C ALA A 516 -6.68 -17.66 -20.10
N SER A 517 -6.53 -17.12 -21.32
CA SER A 517 -6.98 -15.76 -21.60
C SER A 517 -8.50 -15.68 -21.56
N VAL A 518 -9.01 -14.49 -21.25
CA VAL A 518 -10.43 -14.23 -21.06
C VAL A 518 -10.82 -13.00 -21.88
N ASN A 519 -11.92 -13.10 -22.62
CA ASN A 519 -12.56 -11.94 -23.21
C ASN A 519 -13.36 -11.23 -22.13
N VAL A 520 -13.18 -9.92 -21.97
CA VAL A 520 -13.93 -9.10 -21.03
C VAL A 520 -14.57 -7.95 -21.77
N GLU A 521 -15.87 -7.77 -21.54
CA GLU A 521 -16.65 -6.63 -22.01
C GLU A 521 -17.06 -5.78 -20.79
N VAL A 522 -16.44 -4.62 -20.60
CA VAL A 522 -16.86 -3.65 -19.59
C VAL A 522 -17.92 -2.74 -20.21
N ARG A 523 -19.10 -2.70 -19.60
CA ARG A 523 -20.22 -1.88 -20.04
C ARG A 523 -20.49 -0.80 -19.00
N ASP A 524 -20.36 0.44 -19.44
CA ASP A 524 -20.75 1.63 -18.68
C ASP A 524 -21.91 2.30 -19.42
N LYS A 525 -23.04 2.52 -18.74
CA LYS A 525 -24.23 3.12 -19.36
C LYS A 525 -23.97 4.52 -19.93
N LYS A 526 -23.02 5.26 -19.38
CA LYS A 526 -22.66 6.62 -19.80
C LYS A 526 -21.68 6.60 -20.97
N GLN A 527 -20.71 5.68 -20.97
CA GLN A 527 -19.59 5.68 -21.92
C GLN A 527 -19.72 4.67 -23.06
N GLY A 528 -20.36 3.53 -22.81
CA GLY A 528 -20.51 2.44 -23.77
C GLY A 528 -19.72 1.18 -23.38
N SER A 529 -19.24 0.46 -24.39
CA SER A 529 -18.63 -0.87 -24.25
C SER A 529 -17.13 -0.87 -24.53
N ILE A 530 -16.33 -1.36 -23.59
CA ILE A 530 -14.90 -1.63 -23.76
C ILE A 530 -14.70 -3.15 -23.88
N LYS A 531 -14.13 -3.61 -24.99
CA LYS A 531 -13.89 -5.04 -25.25
C LYS A 531 -12.40 -5.32 -25.26
N ILE A 532 -11.94 -6.16 -24.33
CA ILE A 532 -10.53 -6.52 -24.16
C ILE A 532 -10.34 -8.03 -24.06
N ASN A 533 -9.25 -8.55 -24.63
CA ASN A 533 -8.77 -9.89 -24.31
C ASN A 533 -7.59 -9.76 -23.35
N ILE A 534 -7.72 -10.36 -22.17
CA ILE A 534 -6.71 -10.32 -21.12
C ILE A 534 -6.02 -11.67 -20.98
N PRO A 535 -4.67 -11.71 -20.83
CA PRO A 535 -3.91 -12.94 -20.67
C PRO A 535 -4.30 -13.71 -19.40
N GLN A 536 -3.82 -14.94 -19.30
CA GLN A 536 -3.91 -15.72 -18.06
C GLN A 536 -3.00 -15.13 -16.98
N LYS A 537 -3.28 -15.43 -15.71
CA LYS A 537 -2.39 -15.10 -14.59
C LYS A 537 -1.93 -13.64 -14.62
N SER A 538 -2.89 -12.73 -14.68
CA SER A 538 -2.63 -11.30 -14.91
C SER A 538 -3.62 -10.40 -14.18
N ILE A 539 -3.16 -9.18 -13.91
CA ILE A 539 -3.95 -8.09 -13.33
C ILE A 539 -3.91 -6.89 -14.27
N HIS A 540 -5.05 -6.24 -14.39
CA HIS A 540 -5.30 -5.15 -15.33
C HIS A 540 -5.99 -4.00 -14.64
N THR A 541 -5.63 -2.78 -15.04
CA THR A 541 -6.33 -1.56 -14.66
C THR A 541 -6.72 -0.81 -15.91
N ILE A 542 -8.02 -0.60 -16.11
CA ILE A 542 -8.58 0.18 -17.21
C ILE A 542 -8.86 1.59 -16.69
N LEU A 543 -8.48 2.59 -17.49
CA LEU A 543 -8.76 4.00 -17.27
C LEU A 543 -9.52 4.56 -18.49
N TYR A 544 -10.58 5.32 -18.24
CA TYR A 544 -11.39 6.03 -19.26
C TYR A 544 -12.19 7.15 -18.60
N ASN A 545 -12.70 8.11 -19.38
CA ASN A 545 -13.45 9.28 -18.86
C ASN A 545 -14.93 8.97 -18.53
#